data_AF-A0A8C4R713-F1
#
_entry.id   AF-A0A8C4R713-F1
#
_cell.length_a   1.000
_cell.length_b   1.000
_cell.length_c   1.000
_cell.angle_alpha   90.00
_cell.angle_beta   90.00
_cell.angle_gamma   90.00
#
_symmetry.space_group_name_H-M   'P 1'
#
loop_
_entity.id
_entity.type
_entity.pdbx_description
1 polymer ?
#
loop_
_entity_poly.entity_id
_entity_poly.type
_entity_poly.pdbx_seq_one_letter_code
_entity_poly.pdbx_strand_id
1 'polypeptide(L)'
;MNTFAGHCIVIVLFLFPQVEWKLNGKNDTSLWLNGTEFNVTEEQSVIDNMVLWRSKPSYVTVTFPSGASVNVTAQVSALQFTISLPSSFDNKTQGLLGLFNENEKDDFISRNGTVIPFNEEGPPSEKTLYFDFGLTWEVLENERIMLQTTNQSSSDFTPMFMDDVINNASPADLQRGTNLCGNDTSCLFDFLTTNDTEVGEATLNAKKQMDETKSSLNAFPPNITGEHELQSSINNEFTTTYLTDGENVTFSLDTNSTEINITASGLLTWRPTSVERTFAIVLATNGKATGQLALSLIVCGCMNNGTCDYEHESTLETGDSNSTFKVASCNCTQGYTGSNCSDDLDSCLDNPCFPGVNCTDFKAPLLGFNCSSCPPGLVGNGSKCFDDDNCKNNPCEHNCIDIYADYNCSCNSGYIVSASDINKCEGRQLLLLMEVIAICSFKRYDELDGMVHDIFDGNVGV
;
A
#
# COMPACT_ATOMS: atom_id res chain seq x y z
N MET A 1 47.51 -15.27 37.69
CA MET A 1 48.27 -14.86 38.91
C MET A 1 47.26 -14.59 40.03
N ASN A 2 47.72 -14.55 41.28
CA ASN A 2 46.96 -14.40 42.53
C ASN A 2 45.75 -13.45 42.60
N THR A 3 45.02 -13.65 43.69
CA THR A 3 43.87 -12.96 44.27
C THR A 3 43.87 -11.38 44.32
N PHE A 4 42.69 -10.72 44.27
CA PHE A 4 42.31 -9.26 44.33
C PHE A 4 40.83 -8.92 43.82
N ALA A 5 39.80 -8.64 44.64
CA ALA A 5 38.32 -8.75 44.37
C ALA A 5 37.55 -7.85 43.34
N GLY A 6 36.32 -8.31 42.95
CA GLY A 6 35.39 -7.74 41.94
C GLY A 6 34.31 -6.73 42.44
N HIS A 7 33.43 -6.19 41.58
CA HIS A 7 32.25 -6.86 40.97
C HIS A 7 31.97 -6.51 39.48
N CYS A 8 31.13 -7.37 38.88
CA CYS A 8 30.77 -7.60 37.48
C CYS A 8 30.12 -6.49 36.63
N ILE A 9 30.32 -6.58 35.31
CA ILE A 9 29.37 -6.18 34.24
C ILE A 9 29.29 -7.38 33.25
N VAL A 10 28.10 -7.70 32.75
CA VAL A 10 27.84 -8.79 31.78
C VAL A 10 27.70 -8.20 30.38
N ILE A 11 28.46 -8.72 29.39
CA ILE A 11 28.30 -8.37 27.96
C ILE A 11 28.45 -9.63 27.09
N VAL A 12 27.65 -9.71 26.03
CA VAL A 12 27.57 -10.81 25.05
C VAL A 12 28.35 -10.49 23.78
N LEU A 13 28.94 -11.50 23.15
CA LEU A 13 29.92 -11.36 22.07
C LEU A 13 29.33 -11.47 20.66
N PHE A 14 29.84 -10.62 19.75
CA PHE A 14 30.21 -11.01 18.39
C PHE A 14 31.63 -10.48 18.07
N LEU A 15 32.33 -11.14 17.15
CA LEU A 15 33.74 -10.88 16.82
C LEU A 15 33.93 -9.57 16.05
N PHE A 16 34.36 -8.53 16.77
CA PHE A 16 34.68 -7.17 16.30
C PHE A 16 33.52 -6.38 15.64
N PRO A 17 33.41 -5.06 15.91
CA PRO A 17 34.19 -4.28 16.88
C PRO A 17 33.78 -4.61 18.33
N GLN A 18 34.72 -4.44 19.27
CA GLN A 18 34.47 -4.53 20.70
C GLN A 18 33.65 -3.33 21.15
N VAL A 19 32.47 -3.57 21.74
CA VAL A 19 31.56 -2.54 22.24
C VAL A 19 31.55 -2.54 23.77
N GLU A 20 31.80 -1.38 24.35
CA GLU A 20 31.89 -1.15 25.79
C GLU A 20 31.00 0.04 26.19
N TRP A 21 30.38 -0.03 27.36
CA TRP A 21 29.70 1.11 27.99
C TRP A 21 30.42 1.42 29.31
N LYS A 22 30.77 2.68 29.53
CA LYS A 22 31.42 3.14 30.75
C LYS A 22 30.55 4.20 31.42
N LEU A 23 30.25 3.97 32.69
CA LEU A 23 29.48 4.89 33.52
C LEU A 23 30.26 6.19 33.76
N ASN A 24 29.65 7.31 33.39
CA ASN A 24 30.18 8.66 33.57
C ASN A 24 29.41 9.38 34.70
N GLY A 25 29.80 9.17 35.95
CA GLY A 25 29.08 9.76 37.10
C GLY A 25 27.73 9.09 37.37
N LYS A 26 26.70 9.85 37.78
CA LYS A 26 25.43 9.26 38.23
C LYS A 26 24.54 8.72 37.09
N ASN A 27 24.25 9.53 36.07
CA ASN A 27 23.20 9.28 35.07
C ASN A 27 23.70 9.56 33.63
N ASP A 28 24.96 9.25 33.33
CA ASP A 28 25.53 9.38 31.99
C ASP A 28 26.41 8.17 31.66
N THR A 29 26.54 7.83 30.38
CA THR A 29 27.31 6.67 29.90
C THR A 29 28.02 6.98 28.60
N SER A 30 29.34 6.74 28.58
CA SER A 30 30.14 6.80 27.35
C SER A 30 30.15 5.44 26.66
N LEU A 31 29.96 5.46 25.33
CA LEU A 31 30.15 4.30 24.50
C LEU A 31 31.61 4.25 24.04
N TRP A 32 32.23 3.08 24.08
CA TRP A 32 33.60 2.86 23.64
C TRP A 32 33.63 1.74 22.59
N LEU A 33 34.29 2.01 21.47
CA LEU A 33 34.47 1.08 20.37
C LEU A 33 35.97 0.78 20.21
N ASN A 34 36.35 -0.50 20.30
CA ASN A 34 37.73 -0.97 20.24
C ASN A 34 38.68 -0.19 21.18
N GLY A 35 38.22 0.19 22.38
CA GLY A 35 39.00 0.96 23.36
C GLY A 35 39.09 2.47 23.08
N THR A 36 38.31 3.02 22.15
CA THR A 36 38.19 4.47 21.89
C THR A 36 36.78 4.98 22.16
N GLU A 37 36.63 6.14 22.82
CA GLU A 37 35.33 6.73 23.10
C GLU A 37 34.64 7.19 21.81
N PHE A 38 33.38 6.79 21.62
CA PHE A 38 32.57 7.12 20.45
C PHE A 38 31.35 7.97 20.83
N ASN A 39 31.28 9.17 20.25
CA ASN A 39 30.13 10.06 20.42
C ASN A 39 29.02 9.71 19.44
N VAL A 40 28.02 8.96 19.91
CA VAL A 40 26.76 8.76 19.18
C VAL A 40 26.00 10.08 19.11
N THR A 41 25.70 10.53 17.89
CA THR A 41 24.88 11.73 17.63
C THR A 41 23.41 11.46 17.94
N GLU A 42 22.68 12.50 18.36
CA GLU A 42 21.22 12.44 18.39
C GLU A 42 20.70 12.16 16.95
N GLU A 43 19.71 11.28 16.82
CA GLU A 43 19.16 10.65 15.61
C GLU A 43 19.64 9.22 15.34
N GLN A 44 20.84 8.99 14.77
CA GLN A 44 21.40 7.65 14.52
C GLN A 44 22.90 7.72 14.19
N SER A 45 23.67 6.66 14.41
CA SER A 45 25.00 6.45 13.83
C SER A 45 25.15 5.02 13.32
N VAL A 46 25.96 4.79 12.28
CA VAL A 46 26.19 3.45 11.70
C VAL A 46 27.69 3.20 11.56
N ILE A 47 28.18 2.09 12.11
CA ILE A 47 29.61 1.71 12.15
C ILE A 47 29.69 0.19 12.04
N ASP A 48 30.54 -0.33 11.14
CA ASP A 48 30.77 -1.77 10.97
C ASP A 48 29.47 -2.60 10.83
N ASN A 49 28.47 -2.04 10.13
CA ASN A 49 27.11 -2.57 9.97
C ASN A 49 26.26 -2.66 11.26
N MET A 50 26.76 -2.18 12.39
CA MET A 50 25.96 -1.95 13.60
C MET A 50 25.22 -0.62 13.49
N VAL A 51 24.01 -0.58 14.05
CA VAL A 51 23.23 0.65 14.23
C VAL A 51 23.34 1.08 15.69
N LEU A 52 23.79 2.31 15.91
CA LEU A 52 23.94 2.92 17.22
C LEU A 52 22.91 4.03 17.38
N TRP A 53 22.24 4.04 18.53
CA TRP A 53 21.18 4.99 18.82
C TRP A 53 21.32 5.55 20.24
N ARG A 54 21.22 6.88 20.36
CA ARG A 54 21.23 7.58 21.65
C ARG A 54 20.06 8.55 21.68
N SER A 55 19.14 8.32 22.61
CA SER A 55 17.95 9.16 22.80
C SER A 55 18.14 10.24 23.87
N LYS A 56 19.01 9.96 24.84
CA LYS A 56 19.38 10.80 25.99
C LYS A 56 20.82 10.43 26.42
N PRO A 57 21.56 11.29 27.14
CA PRO A 57 22.92 10.97 27.60
C PRO A 57 23.01 9.64 28.37
N SER A 58 21.99 9.39 29.21
CA SER A 58 21.87 8.17 30.00
C SER A 58 21.52 6.90 29.22
N TYR A 59 21.14 6.97 27.93
CA TYR A 59 20.50 5.86 27.21
C TYR A 59 21.15 5.62 25.85
N VAL A 60 21.76 4.45 25.66
CA VAL A 60 22.47 4.07 24.42
C VAL A 60 22.13 2.64 24.02
N THR A 61 21.59 2.48 22.81
CA THR A 61 21.31 1.18 22.17
C THR A 61 22.30 0.90 21.06
N VAL A 62 22.79 -0.35 20.98
CA VAL A 62 23.57 -0.86 19.85
C VAL A 62 22.88 -2.10 19.30
N THR A 63 22.56 -2.07 18.01
CA THR A 63 21.95 -3.17 17.25
C THR A 63 22.98 -3.76 16.30
N PHE A 64 23.19 -5.07 16.39
CA PHE A 64 24.16 -5.82 15.60
C PHE A 64 23.56 -6.31 14.27
N PRO A 65 24.38 -6.65 13.25
CA PRO A 65 23.91 -7.19 11.97
C PRO A 65 23.05 -8.46 12.06
N SER A 66 23.15 -9.20 13.18
CA SER A 66 22.32 -10.37 13.49
C SER A 66 20.89 -10.04 13.90
N GLY A 67 20.56 -8.75 14.06
CA GLY A 67 19.30 -8.26 14.61
C GLY A 67 19.23 -8.28 16.14
N ALA A 68 20.24 -8.84 16.82
CA ALA A 68 20.36 -8.73 18.27
C ALA A 68 20.66 -7.26 18.65
N SER A 69 20.10 -6.78 19.76
CA SER A 69 20.37 -5.43 20.28
C SER A 69 20.64 -5.43 21.77
N VAL A 70 21.59 -4.59 22.20
CA VAL A 70 21.88 -4.30 23.60
C VAL A 70 21.55 -2.84 23.85
N ASN A 71 20.58 -2.60 24.73
CA ASN A 71 20.25 -1.29 25.27
C ASN A 71 20.91 -1.15 26.65
N VAL A 72 21.60 -0.03 26.92
CA VAL A 72 22.20 0.28 28.21
C VAL A 72 21.71 1.63 28.71
N THR A 73 21.25 1.66 29.96
CA THR A 73 20.82 2.87 30.67
C THR A 73 21.65 3.10 31.93
N ALA A 74 22.22 4.30 32.07
CA ALA A 74 22.89 4.76 33.29
C ALA A 74 21.90 5.42 34.24
N GLN A 75 21.78 4.86 35.45
CA GLN A 75 20.89 5.37 36.49
C GLN A 75 21.50 5.15 37.88
N VAL A 76 21.59 6.22 38.68
CA VAL A 76 22.03 6.21 40.09
C VAL A 76 23.39 5.49 40.28
N SER A 77 24.35 5.82 39.42
CA SER A 77 25.71 5.24 39.41
C SER A 77 25.77 3.73 39.12
N ALA A 78 24.73 3.17 38.50
CA ALA A 78 24.70 1.82 37.98
C ALA A 78 24.42 1.83 36.47
N LEU A 79 24.85 0.77 35.78
CA LEU A 79 24.45 0.48 34.40
C LEU A 79 23.43 -0.65 34.41
N GLN A 80 22.22 -0.34 33.97
CA GLN A 80 21.19 -1.31 33.65
C GLN A 80 21.29 -1.64 32.16
N PHE A 81 21.06 -2.90 31.78
CA PHE A 81 21.06 -3.29 30.38
C PHE A 81 19.91 -4.24 30.05
N THR A 82 19.50 -4.23 28.79
CA THR A 82 18.48 -5.12 28.23
C THR A 82 19.01 -5.67 26.92
N ILE A 83 18.91 -6.99 26.74
CA ILE A 83 19.29 -7.68 25.52
C ILE A 83 18.00 -8.13 24.83
N SER A 84 17.86 -7.80 23.55
CA SER A 84 16.77 -8.29 22.71
C SER A 84 17.37 -9.17 21.61
N LEU A 85 16.86 -10.40 21.50
CA LEU A 85 17.29 -11.37 20.51
C LEU A 85 16.13 -11.65 19.54
N PRO A 86 16.36 -11.60 18.22
CA PRO A 86 15.34 -12.02 17.26
C PRO A 86 15.14 -13.54 17.31
N SER A 87 13.98 -14.02 16.86
CA SER A 87 13.63 -15.45 16.83
C SER A 87 14.61 -16.34 16.05
N SER A 88 15.48 -15.76 15.22
CA SER A 88 16.59 -16.48 14.60
C SER A 88 17.62 -17.04 15.60
N PHE A 89 17.62 -16.60 16.86
CA PHE A 89 18.44 -17.13 17.96
C PHE A 89 17.76 -18.25 18.77
N ASP A 90 16.52 -18.61 18.45
CA ASP A 90 15.81 -19.71 19.10
C ASP A 90 16.66 -20.99 19.09
N ASN A 91 16.76 -21.63 20.25
CA ASN A 91 17.58 -22.82 20.53
C ASN A 91 19.09 -22.70 20.18
N LYS A 92 19.65 -21.48 20.13
CA LYS A 92 21.07 -21.23 19.76
C LYS A 92 21.90 -20.46 20.78
N THR A 93 21.30 -19.92 21.84
CA THR A 93 22.09 -19.29 22.92
C THR A 93 22.70 -20.33 23.84
N GLN A 94 23.79 -19.94 24.49
CA GLN A 94 24.48 -20.70 25.52
C GLN A 94 25.24 -19.72 26.42
N GLY A 95 25.70 -20.18 27.58
CA GLY A 95 26.41 -19.34 28.54
C GLY A 95 25.50 -18.75 29.60
N LEU A 96 25.91 -17.61 30.17
CA LEU A 96 25.20 -16.93 31.27
C LEU A 96 23.82 -16.37 30.87
N LEU A 97 23.45 -16.40 29.59
CA LEU A 97 22.10 -16.06 29.11
C LEU A 97 21.13 -17.26 29.03
N GLY A 98 21.60 -18.48 29.29
CA GLY A 98 20.81 -19.69 29.16
C GLY A 98 20.46 -20.06 27.72
N LEU A 99 19.36 -20.82 27.57
CA LEU A 99 18.92 -21.42 26.31
C LEU A 99 17.60 -20.77 25.90
N PHE A 100 17.67 -19.86 24.94
CA PHE A 100 16.55 -19.07 24.47
C PHE A 100 15.59 -19.94 23.65
N ASN A 101 14.60 -20.55 24.32
CA ASN A 101 13.63 -21.49 23.76
C ASN A 101 12.24 -21.44 24.47
N GLU A 102 11.99 -20.37 25.23
CA GLU A 102 10.81 -20.17 26.09
C GLU A 102 10.66 -21.14 27.30
N ASN A 103 11.63 -22.02 27.56
CA ASN A 103 11.62 -22.96 28.69
C ASN A 103 12.64 -22.59 29.79
N GLU A 104 12.21 -21.78 30.76
CA GLU A 104 13.03 -21.35 31.91
C GLU A 104 13.72 -22.49 32.68
N LYS A 105 13.24 -23.74 32.56
CA LYS A 105 13.76 -24.90 33.29
C LYS A 105 15.03 -25.51 32.71
N ASP A 106 15.40 -25.16 31.48
CA ASP A 106 16.67 -25.58 30.87
C ASP A 106 17.68 -24.44 30.64
N ASP A 107 17.39 -23.22 31.09
CA ASP A 107 18.34 -22.09 31.02
C ASP A 107 19.66 -22.34 31.75
N PHE A 108 19.65 -23.05 32.88
CA PHE A 108 20.85 -23.25 33.70
C PHE A 108 21.68 -24.46 33.25
N ILE A 109 22.17 -24.45 32.01
CA ILE A 109 23.13 -25.44 31.51
C ILE A 109 24.56 -24.98 31.79
N SER A 110 25.30 -25.72 32.61
CA SER A 110 26.73 -25.50 32.82
C SER A 110 27.56 -25.76 31.54
N ARG A 111 28.78 -25.20 31.46
CA ARG A 111 29.67 -25.32 30.29
C ARG A 111 29.98 -26.77 29.87
N ASN A 112 29.84 -27.75 30.77
CA ASN A 112 30.04 -29.18 30.48
C ASN A 112 28.78 -29.90 29.95
N GLY A 113 27.64 -29.20 29.83
CA GLY A 113 26.36 -29.76 29.40
C GLY A 113 25.45 -30.26 30.52
N THR A 114 25.84 -30.14 31.80
CA THR A 114 24.98 -30.52 32.93
C THR A 114 23.95 -29.43 33.19
N VAL A 115 22.66 -29.78 33.13
CA VAL A 115 21.53 -28.92 33.50
C VAL A 115 21.39 -28.89 35.03
N ILE A 116 21.31 -27.69 35.61
CA ILE A 116 21.01 -27.51 37.04
C ILE A 116 19.49 -27.59 37.23
N PRO A 117 18.96 -28.57 37.98
CA PRO A 117 17.54 -28.83 38.04
C PRO A 117 16.79 -27.80 38.88
N PHE A 118 15.59 -27.43 38.42
CA PHE A 118 14.58 -26.77 39.25
C PHE A 118 13.98 -27.80 40.23
N ASN A 119 13.77 -27.38 41.48
CA ASN A 119 13.18 -28.22 42.51
C ASN A 119 11.66 -28.01 42.57
N GLU A 120 10.94 -28.85 43.33
CA GLU A 120 9.50 -28.66 43.59
C GLU A 120 9.18 -27.31 44.28
N GLU A 121 10.18 -26.72 44.94
CA GLU A 121 10.10 -25.43 45.64
C GLU A 121 10.40 -24.21 44.75
N GLY A 122 10.90 -24.40 43.52
CA GLY A 122 11.22 -23.31 42.58
C GLY A 122 12.61 -23.40 41.93
N PRO A 123 13.14 -22.27 41.41
CA PRO A 123 14.48 -22.21 40.81
C PRO A 123 15.59 -22.52 41.82
N PRO A 124 16.80 -22.91 41.35
CA PRO A 124 17.96 -23.07 42.23
C PRO A 124 18.31 -21.76 42.94
N SER A 125 18.86 -21.83 44.15
CA SER A 125 19.28 -20.63 44.89
C SER A 125 20.40 -19.88 44.15
N GLU A 126 20.48 -18.55 44.32
CA GLU A 126 21.55 -17.72 43.72
C GLU A 126 22.96 -18.26 43.99
N LYS A 127 23.16 -18.86 45.18
CA LYS A 127 24.40 -19.51 45.59
C LYS A 127 24.69 -20.77 44.76
N THR A 128 23.69 -21.60 44.52
CA THR A 128 23.78 -22.77 43.63
C THR A 128 24.05 -22.31 42.19
N LEU A 129 23.30 -21.32 41.70
CA LEU A 129 23.49 -20.75 40.37
C LEU A 129 24.89 -20.14 40.18
N TYR A 130 25.46 -19.50 41.20
CA TYR A 130 26.82 -18.97 41.12
C TYR A 130 27.86 -20.09 41.03
N PHE A 131 27.87 -21.04 41.97
CA PHE A 131 28.93 -22.06 42.06
C PHE A 131 28.81 -23.15 40.99
N ASP A 132 27.60 -23.66 40.72
CA ASP A 132 27.41 -24.85 39.89
C ASP A 132 27.08 -24.53 38.42
N PHE A 133 26.68 -23.29 38.12
CA PHE A 133 26.42 -22.80 36.75
C PHE A 133 27.37 -21.66 36.36
N GLY A 134 27.34 -20.53 37.09
CA GLY A 134 28.02 -19.29 36.72
C GLY A 134 29.54 -19.43 36.60
N LEU A 135 30.20 -20.02 37.61
CA LEU A 135 31.64 -20.29 37.57
C LEU A 135 32.05 -21.26 36.45
N THR A 136 31.16 -22.16 36.02
CA THR A 136 31.49 -23.07 34.91
C THR A 136 31.66 -22.33 33.58
N TRP A 137 31.06 -21.14 33.46
CA TRP A 137 31.16 -20.28 32.29
C TRP A 137 32.30 -19.26 32.35
N GLU A 138 33.12 -19.24 33.41
CA GLU A 138 34.30 -18.35 33.52
C GLU A 138 35.17 -18.40 32.25
N VAL A 139 35.55 -17.21 31.75
CA VAL A 139 36.28 -17.08 30.47
C VAL A 139 37.73 -17.54 30.64
N LEU A 140 38.06 -18.64 29.95
CA LEU A 140 39.40 -19.23 29.97
C LEU A 140 40.43 -18.27 29.37
N GLU A 141 41.69 -18.37 29.79
CA GLU A 141 42.73 -17.41 29.41
C GLU A 141 43.00 -17.32 27.90
N ASN A 142 42.73 -18.39 27.16
CA ASN A 142 42.76 -18.48 25.69
C ASN A 142 41.47 -18.01 24.99
N GLU A 143 40.39 -17.73 25.74
CA GLU A 143 39.11 -17.20 25.28
C GLU A 143 38.96 -15.69 25.58
N ARG A 144 39.91 -15.11 26.32
CA ARG A 144 39.88 -13.69 26.73
C ARG A 144 40.11 -12.76 25.55
N ILE A 145 39.07 -11.99 25.21
CA ILE A 145 39.11 -10.93 24.19
C ILE A 145 39.50 -9.57 24.82
N MET A 146 39.21 -9.37 26.11
CA MET A 146 39.60 -8.18 26.86
C MET A 146 41.09 -8.19 27.23
N LEU A 147 41.84 -7.17 26.79
CA LEU A 147 43.20 -6.89 27.30
C LEU A 147 43.12 -6.40 28.74
N GLN A 148 43.65 -7.18 29.69
CA GLN A 148 43.55 -6.90 31.12
C GLN A 148 44.33 -5.65 31.53
N THR A 149 43.64 -4.51 31.66
CA THR A 149 44.20 -3.32 32.30
C THR A 149 44.16 -3.47 33.83
N THR A 150 45.32 -3.80 34.41
CA THR A 150 45.67 -3.90 35.85
C THR A 150 45.45 -5.26 36.55
N ASN A 151 46.41 -5.56 37.45
CA ASN A 151 46.58 -6.85 38.13
C ASN A 151 45.78 -6.94 39.44
N GLN A 152 44.45 -7.05 39.39
CA GLN A 152 43.63 -7.49 40.53
C GLN A 152 42.50 -8.41 40.05
N SER A 153 42.50 -9.67 40.50
CA SER A 153 41.38 -10.62 40.32
C SER A 153 41.36 -11.63 41.49
N SER A 154 40.34 -11.65 42.37
CA SER A 154 40.32 -12.57 43.53
C SER A 154 39.85 -13.96 43.21
N SER A 155 40.78 -14.91 43.20
CA SER A 155 40.54 -16.32 43.50
C SER A 155 39.98 -16.58 44.92
N ASP A 156 39.79 -15.52 45.72
CA ASP A 156 39.09 -15.48 47.01
C ASP A 156 37.80 -14.63 46.91
N PHE A 157 37.33 -14.30 45.70
CA PHE A 157 36.09 -13.54 45.50
C PHE A 157 34.89 -14.43 45.82
N THR A 158 34.11 -14.05 46.82
CA THR A 158 32.77 -14.61 47.04
C THR A 158 31.77 -13.46 46.96
N PRO A 159 30.75 -13.51 46.09
CA PRO A 159 29.67 -12.53 46.09
C PRO A 159 28.91 -12.51 47.42
N MET A 160 28.21 -11.42 47.67
CA MET A 160 27.17 -11.39 48.70
C MET A 160 25.90 -12.05 48.12
N PHE A 161 25.27 -12.95 48.88
CA PHE A 161 24.00 -13.58 48.52
C PHE A 161 22.88 -13.01 49.39
N MET A 162 21.63 -13.01 48.90
CA MET A 162 20.49 -12.42 49.60
C MET A 162 20.37 -12.88 51.07
N ASP A 163 20.47 -14.19 51.34
CA ASP A 163 20.40 -14.73 52.69
C ASP A 163 21.51 -14.18 53.61
N ASP A 164 22.73 -14.07 53.08
CA ASP A 164 23.89 -13.52 53.81
C ASP A 164 23.70 -12.02 54.08
N VAL A 165 23.07 -11.27 53.17
CA VAL A 165 22.74 -9.84 53.35
C VAL A 165 21.64 -9.64 54.40
N ILE A 166 20.53 -10.39 54.31
CA ILE A 166 19.42 -10.30 55.27
C ILE A 166 19.88 -10.67 56.69
N ASN A 167 20.64 -11.75 56.84
CA ASN A 167 21.11 -12.22 58.15
C ASN A 167 22.07 -11.24 58.85
N ASN A 168 22.76 -10.39 58.09
CA ASN A 168 23.69 -9.37 58.62
C ASN A 168 23.07 -7.96 58.72
N ALA A 169 21.87 -7.74 58.17
CA ALA A 169 21.21 -6.44 58.18
C ALA A 169 20.71 -6.03 59.58
N SER A 170 20.72 -4.72 59.86
CA SER A 170 20.10 -4.21 61.09
C SER A 170 18.57 -4.29 61.00
N PRO A 171 17.83 -4.51 62.10
CA PRO A 171 16.37 -4.52 62.08
C PRO A 171 15.75 -3.21 61.55
N ALA A 172 16.44 -2.08 61.73
CA ALA A 172 16.00 -0.78 61.25
C ALA A 172 16.16 -0.65 59.73
N ASP A 173 17.26 -1.15 59.16
CA ASP A 173 17.49 -1.12 57.72
C ASP A 173 16.61 -2.16 57.01
N LEU A 174 16.44 -3.36 57.57
CA LEU A 174 15.48 -4.34 57.03
C LEU A 174 14.06 -3.78 56.98
N GLN A 175 13.63 -3.04 58.01
CA GLN A 175 12.33 -2.36 57.99
C GLN A 175 12.25 -1.25 56.94
N ARG A 176 13.31 -0.43 56.78
CA ARG A 176 13.38 0.61 55.73
C ARG A 176 13.31 0.00 54.33
N GLY A 177 14.09 -1.05 54.06
CA GLY A 177 14.10 -1.77 52.79
C GLY A 177 12.75 -2.44 52.49
N THR A 178 12.13 -3.09 53.48
CA THR A 178 10.80 -3.71 53.30
C THR A 178 9.72 -2.66 52.99
N ASN A 179 9.77 -1.48 53.63
CA ASN A 179 8.84 -0.39 53.32
C ASN A 179 9.05 0.21 51.91
N LEU A 180 10.28 0.16 51.39
CA LEU A 180 10.66 0.70 50.08
C LEU A 180 10.31 -0.28 48.94
N CYS A 181 10.70 -1.54 49.12
CA CYS A 181 10.72 -2.57 48.07
C CYS A 181 9.50 -3.52 48.14
N GLY A 182 8.80 -3.57 49.29
CA GLY A 182 7.76 -4.55 49.53
C GLY A 182 8.30 -5.98 49.45
N ASN A 183 7.84 -6.71 48.43
CA ASN A 183 8.26 -8.10 48.17
C ASN A 183 9.35 -8.20 47.09
N ASP A 184 9.83 -7.09 46.50
CA ASP A 184 10.85 -7.17 45.45
C ASP A 184 12.24 -7.42 46.03
N THR A 185 12.78 -8.60 45.75
CA THR A 185 14.09 -9.05 46.26
C THR A 185 15.25 -8.26 45.65
N SER A 186 15.19 -7.90 44.37
CA SER A 186 16.26 -7.13 43.71
C SER A 186 16.43 -5.74 44.34
N CYS A 187 15.34 -4.99 44.50
CA CYS A 187 15.32 -3.72 45.22
C CYS A 187 15.83 -3.88 46.66
N LEU A 188 15.40 -4.92 47.38
CA LEU A 188 15.79 -5.14 48.77
C LEU A 188 17.29 -5.45 48.89
N PHE A 189 17.85 -6.22 47.96
CA PHE A 189 19.28 -6.54 47.91
C PHE A 189 20.11 -5.28 47.68
N ASP A 190 19.78 -4.50 46.66
CA ASP A 190 20.51 -3.28 46.32
C ASP A 190 20.41 -2.24 47.44
N PHE A 191 19.24 -2.08 48.05
CA PHE A 191 19.06 -1.22 49.22
C PHE A 191 19.90 -1.70 50.42
N LEU A 192 19.87 -2.98 50.78
CA LEU A 192 20.58 -3.48 51.96
C LEU A 192 22.11 -3.51 51.78
N THR A 193 22.60 -3.69 50.55
CA THR A 193 24.04 -3.69 50.25
C THR A 193 24.64 -2.29 50.11
N THR A 194 23.85 -1.29 49.69
CA THR A 194 24.31 0.12 49.55
C THR A 194 23.91 1.03 50.71
N ASN A 195 22.84 0.68 51.44
CA ASN A 195 22.09 1.56 52.35
C ASN A 195 21.56 2.86 51.70
N ASP A 196 21.40 2.86 50.38
CA ASP A 196 20.90 3.99 49.60
C ASP A 196 19.49 3.72 49.05
N THR A 197 18.54 4.58 49.41
CA THR A 197 17.16 4.51 48.92
C THR A 197 17.06 4.87 47.44
N GLU A 198 17.94 5.73 46.91
CA GLU A 198 17.94 6.12 45.50
C GLU A 198 18.26 4.92 44.60
N VAL A 199 19.16 4.04 45.05
CA VAL A 199 19.53 2.80 44.33
C VAL A 199 18.37 1.78 44.39
N GLY A 200 17.81 1.53 45.56
CA GLY A 200 16.65 0.61 45.70
C GLY A 200 15.45 1.03 44.84
N GLU A 201 15.07 2.32 44.87
CA GLU A 201 13.99 2.85 44.03
C GLU A 201 14.31 2.74 42.52
N ALA A 202 15.57 2.96 42.12
CA ALA A 202 15.99 2.79 40.73
C ALA A 202 15.80 1.34 40.25
N THR A 203 16.22 0.35 41.04
CA THR A 203 16.06 -1.07 40.72
C THR A 203 14.57 -1.47 40.66
N LEU A 204 13.76 -1.02 41.62
CA LEU A 204 12.31 -1.28 41.61
C LEU A 204 11.62 -0.70 40.36
N ASN A 205 12.00 0.51 39.94
CA ASN A 205 11.43 1.16 38.77
C ASN A 205 11.91 0.53 37.46
N ALA A 206 13.18 0.13 37.38
CA ALA A 206 13.73 -0.60 36.24
C ALA A 206 13.03 -1.94 36.02
N LYS A 207 12.75 -2.68 37.10
CA LYS A 207 11.99 -3.93 37.05
C LYS A 207 10.57 -3.72 36.50
N LYS A 208 9.84 -2.72 37.01
CA LYS A 208 8.50 -2.37 36.49
C LYS A 208 8.54 -2.05 35.00
N GLN A 209 9.50 -1.24 34.56
CA GLN A 209 9.67 -0.91 33.14
C GLN A 209 9.99 -2.15 32.29
N MET A 210 10.78 -3.09 32.80
CA MET A 210 11.05 -4.37 32.15
C MET A 210 9.79 -5.26 32.06
N ASP A 211 9.00 -5.35 33.14
CA ASP A 211 7.76 -6.12 33.18
C ASP A 211 6.67 -5.53 32.26
N GLU A 212 6.58 -4.21 32.17
CA GLU A 212 5.74 -3.49 31.19
C GLU A 212 6.20 -3.75 29.75
N THR A 213 7.52 -3.72 29.50
CA THR A 213 8.11 -4.00 28.18
C THR A 213 7.85 -5.45 27.76
N LYS A 214 8.09 -6.42 28.65
CA LYS A 214 7.77 -7.85 28.43
C LYS A 214 6.28 -8.07 28.18
N SER A 215 5.42 -7.39 28.94
CA SER A 215 3.96 -7.42 28.78
C SER A 215 3.47 -6.80 27.47
N SER A 216 4.29 -5.98 26.82
CA SER A 216 4.00 -5.32 25.53
C SER A 216 4.55 -6.14 24.37
N LEU A 217 5.76 -6.70 24.49
CA LEU A 217 6.36 -7.62 23.51
C LEU A 217 5.54 -8.91 23.34
N ASN A 218 4.97 -9.44 24.43
CA ASN A 218 4.13 -10.64 24.40
C ASN A 218 2.67 -10.33 23.97
N ALA A 219 2.31 -9.07 23.73
CA ALA A 219 0.99 -8.71 23.24
C ALA A 219 0.92 -8.84 21.71
N PHE A 220 0.56 -10.02 21.23
CA PHE A 220 0.22 -10.18 19.82
C PHE A 220 -1.03 -9.35 19.46
N PRO A 221 -1.06 -8.73 18.26
CA PRO A 221 -2.24 -8.00 17.79
C PRO A 221 -3.43 -8.96 17.57
N PRO A 222 -4.67 -8.58 17.93
CA PRO A 222 -5.84 -9.42 17.69
C PRO A 222 -6.05 -9.71 16.21
N ASN A 223 -6.43 -10.94 15.86
CA ASN A 223 -6.67 -11.33 14.47
C ASN A 223 -8.11 -11.00 14.06
N ILE A 224 -8.28 -10.18 13.02
CA ILE A 224 -9.58 -9.71 12.56
C ILE A 224 -10.14 -10.68 11.53
N THR A 225 -11.33 -11.21 11.78
CA THR A 225 -12.08 -12.08 10.87
C THR A 225 -13.31 -11.37 10.34
N GLY A 226 -13.46 -11.28 9.02
CA GLY A 226 -14.61 -10.66 8.38
C GLY A 226 -14.47 -10.64 6.86
N GLU A 227 -15.40 -9.96 6.20
CA GLU A 227 -15.43 -9.81 4.75
C GLU A 227 -14.40 -8.76 4.30
N HIS A 228 -13.49 -9.14 3.40
CA HIS A 228 -12.39 -8.25 2.98
C HIS A 228 -12.78 -7.34 1.79
N GLU A 229 -13.68 -7.80 0.93
CA GLU A 229 -14.17 -7.03 -0.22
C GLU A 229 -15.63 -6.65 -0.04
N LEU A 230 -15.92 -5.35 0.07
CA LEU A 230 -17.24 -4.81 0.30
C LEU A 230 -17.78 -4.20 -0.99
N GLN A 231 -18.99 -4.58 -1.37
CA GLN A 231 -19.62 -4.14 -2.62
C GLN A 231 -20.92 -3.39 -2.30
N SER A 232 -21.06 -2.16 -2.79
CA SER A 232 -22.30 -1.38 -2.65
C SER A 232 -22.54 -0.46 -3.83
N SER A 233 -23.78 -0.02 -4.00
CA SER A 233 -24.18 0.98 -5.00
C SER A 233 -24.44 2.34 -4.33
N ILE A 234 -24.26 3.42 -5.08
CA ILE A 234 -24.47 4.79 -4.58
C ILE A 234 -25.85 4.93 -3.92
N ASN A 235 -25.86 5.52 -2.72
CA ASN A 235 -26.99 5.72 -1.80
C ASN A 235 -27.58 4.45 -1.16
N ASN A 236 -27.09 3.25 -1.47
CA ASN A 236 -27.48 2.01 -0.79
C ASN A 236 -26.54 1.69 0.38
N GLU A 237 -27.12 1.23 1.48
CA GLU A 237 -26.39 0.91 2.71
C GLU A 237 -25.98 -0.56 2.72
N PHE A 238 -24.68 -0.79 2.87
CA PHE A 238 -24.07 -2.09 3.12
C PHE A 238 -23.78 -2.22 4.62
N THR A 239 -23.89 -3.43 5.16
CA THR A 239 -23.61 -3.71 6.58
C THR A 239 -23.02 -5.09 6.76
N THR A 240 -21.91 -5.20 7.48
CA THR A 240 -21.25 -6.47 7.83
C THR A 240 -20.71 -6.41 9.27
N THR A 241 -20.29 -7.54 9.84
CA THR A 241 -19.76 -7.59 11.21
C THR A 241 -18.41 -8.30 11.25
N TYR A 242 -17.43 -7.64 11.85
CA TYR A 242 -16.09 -8.17 12.08
C TYR A 242 -15.99 -8.80 13.46
N LEU A 243 -15.22 -9.88 13.54
CA LEU A 243 -14.94 -10.67 14.74
C LEU A 243 -13.44 -10.69 15.02
N THR A 244 -13.09 -11.10 16.23
CA THR A 244 -11.72 -11.09 16.76
C THR A 244 -11.51 -12.28 17.70
N ASP A 245 -10.30 -12.80 17.77
CA ASP A 245 -9.90 -13.88 18.67
C ASP A 245 -9.49 -13.40 20.08
N GLY A 246 -9.03 -12.14 20.21
CA GLY A 246 -8.65 -11.54 21.49
C GLY A 246 -9.81 -11.14 22.41
N GLU A 247 -9.61 -11.29 23.72
CA GLU A 247 -10.52 -10.79 24.76
C GLU A 247 -10.40 -9.27 24.97
N ASN A 248 -11.49 -8.61 25.39
CA ASN A 248 -11.57 -7.16 25.64
C ASN A 248 -11.10 -6.27 24.48
N VAL A 249 -11.26 -6.75 23.25
CA VAL A 249 -10.93 -6.01 22.03
C VAL A 249 -12.01 -4.99 21.69
N THR A 250 -11.58 -3.82 21.21
CA THR A 250 -12.45 -2.77 20.68
C THR A 250 -12.12 -2.49 19.22
N PHE A 251 -13.17 -2.33 18.40
CA PHE A 251 -13.03 -1.99 16.99
C PHE A 251 -13.03 -0.48 16.75
N SER A 252 -12.24 -0.05 15.78
CA SER A 252 -12.19 1.31 15.24
C SER A 252 -11.86 1.27 13.75
N LEU A 253 -11.92 2.43 13.07
CA LEU A 253 -11.74 2.52 11.62
C LEU A 253 -10.80 3.67 11.29
N ASP A 254 -9.81 3.39 10.46
CA ASP A 254 -9.01 4.41 9.77
C ASP A 254 -9.53 4.56 8.33
N THR A 255 -9.89 5.78 7.95
CA THR A 255 -10.64 6.10 6.72
C THR A 255 -10.55 7.59 6.41
N ASN A 256 -10.59 7.96 5.12
CA ASN A 256 -10.77 9.35 4.68
C ASN A 256 -12.24 9.74 4.48
N SER A 257 -13.20 8.81 4.63
CA SER A 257 -14.62 9.03 4.37
C SER A 257 -15.50 8.85 5.60
N THR A 258 -16.44 9.78 5.79
CA THR A 258 -17.48 9.72 6.82
C THR A 258 -18.65 8.79 6.45
N GLU A 259 -18.66 8.27 5.22
CA GLU A 259 -19.71 7.39 4.68
C GLU A 259 -19.58 5.93 5.15
N ILE A 260 -18.45 5.60 5.78
CA ILE A 260 -18.15 4.29 6.37
C ILE A 260 -17.85 4.46 7.86
N ASN A 261 -18.47 3.64 8.70
CA ASN A 261 -18.32 3.68 10.15
C ASN A 261 -18.29 2.27 10.72
N ILE A 262 -17.63 2.08 11.87
CA ILE A 262 -17.69 0.84 12.63
C ILE A 262 -18.05 1.12 14.10
N THR A 263 -18.87 0.27 14.70
CA THR A 263 -19.11 0.30 16.14
C THR A 263 -17.94 -0.35 16.89
N ALA A 264 -17.77 -0.02 18.17
CA ALA A 264 -16.78 -0.67 19.03
C ALA A 264 -16.96 -2.21 19.14
N SER A 265 -18.15 -2.73 18.78
CA SER A 265 -18.49 -4.15 18.74
C SER A 265 -18.30 -4.81 17.35
N GLY A 266 -17.69 -4.11 16.39
CA GLY A 266 -17.34 -4.66 15.08
C GLY A 266 -18.42 -4.57 14.00
N LEU A 267 -19.57 -3.94 14.25
CA LEU A 267 -20.61 -3.73 13.22
C LEU A 267 -20.18 -2.58 12.30
N LEU A 268 -19.86 -2.88 11.05
CA LEU A 268 -19.47 -1.90 10.03
C LEU A 268 -20.66 -1.58 9.13
N THR A 269 -20.91 -0.29 8.92
CA THR A 269 -21.87 0.22 7.94
C THR A 269 -21.17 1.09 6.92
N TRP A 270 -21.56 0.96 5.64
CA TRP A 270 -21.02 1.77 4.54
C TRP A 270 -22.14 2.17 3.60
N ARG A 271 -22.27 3.47 3.32
CA ARG A 271 -23.28 4.00 2.41
C ARG A 271 -22.65 5.04 1.45
N PRO A 272 -22.04 4.60 0.35
CA PRO A 272 -21.33 5.51 -0.55
C PRO A 272 -22.29 6.52 -1.19
N THR A 273 -21.92 7.80 -1.26
CA THR A 273 -22.73 8.81 -1.98
C THR A 273 -22.10 9.27 -3.31
N SER A 274 -20.85 8.89 -3.57
CA SER A 274 -20.10 9.23 -4.77
C SER A 274 -19.14 8.11 -5.18
N VAL A 275 -18.43 8.29 -6.30
CA VAL A 275 -17.31 7.44 -6.73
C VAL A 275 -15.94 8.01 -6.33
N GLU A 276 -15.91 8.98 -5.41
CA GLU A 276 -14.65 9.57 -4.92
C GLU A 276 -13.84 8.56 -4.09
N ARG A 277 -12.51 8.62 -4.26
CA ARG A 277 -11.58 7.62 -3.74
C ARG A 277 -11.64 7.52 -2.21
N THR A 278 -12.06 6.36 -1.72
CA THR A 278 -12.21 6.07 -0.29
C THR A 278 -11.30 4.91 0.11
N PHE A 279 -10.52 5.08 1.18
CA PHE A 279 -9.83 3.97 1.84
C PHE A 279 -10.51 3.60 3.15
N ALA A 280 -10.35 2.34 3.57
CA ALA A 280 -10.83 1.87 4.86
C ALA A 280 -9.94 0.75 5.41
N ILE A 281 -9.54 0.90 6.67
CA ILE A 281 -8.77 -0.09 7.43
C ILE A 281 -9.46 -0.31 8.78
N VAL A 282 -9.99 -1.51 8.98
CA VAL A 282 -10.58 -1.93 10.25
C VAL A 282 -9.45 -2.20 11.24
N LEU A 283 -9.51 -1.56 12.39
CA LEU A 283 -8.53 -1.69 13.46
C LEU A 283 -9.18 -2.38 14.67
N ALA A 284 -8.48 -3.34 15.26
CA ALA A 284 -8.93 -4.06 16.45
C ALA A 284 -7.85 -4.00 17.53
N THR A 285 -8.13 -3.32 18.63
CA THR A 285 -7.15 -3.09 19.71
C THR A 285 -7.58 -3.71 21.04
N ASN A 286 -6.64 -4.37 21.71
CA ASN A 286 -6.77 -4.83 23.09
C ASN A 286 -6.15 -3.84 24.11
N GLY A 287 -5.83 -2.62 23.67
CA GLY A 287 -5.18 -1.59 24.48
C GLY A 287 -3.66 -1.73 24.62
N LYS A 288 -3.06 -2.83 24.14
CA LYS A 288 -1.60 -3.05 24.09
C LYS A 288 -1.08 -3.19 22.67
N ALA A 289 -1.80 -3.94 21.84
CA ALA A 289 -1.50 -4.19 20.44
C ALA A 289 -2.77 -4.01 19.59
N THR A 290 -2.56 -3.69 18.31
CA THR A 290 -3.64 -3.39 17.37
C THR A 290 -3.45 -4.21 16.10
N GLY A 291 -4.43 -5.06 15.81
CA GLY A 291 -4.56 -5.72 14.51
C GLY A 291 -5.20 -4.78 13.49
N GLN A 292 -4.88 -5.01 12.22
CA GLN A 292 -5.42 -4.23 11.10
C GLN A 292 -5.89 -5.14 9.98
N LEU A 293 -7.05 -4.83 9.41
CA LEU A 293 -7.61 -5.45 8.22
C LEU A 293 -8.02 -4.34 7.27
N ALA A 294 -7.16 -4.05 6.30
CA ALA A 294 -7.48 -3.16 5.21
C ALA A 294 -8.54 -3.79 4.29
N LEU A 295 -9.37 -2.96 3.66
CA LEU A 295 -10.52 -3.42 2.87
C LEU A 295 -10.33 -3.14 1.37
N SER A 296 -11.05 -3.92 0.55
CA SER A 296 -11.32 -3.68 -0.86
C SER A 296 -12.74 -3.12 -0.99
N LEU A 297 -12.89 -1.84 -1.33
CA LEU A 297 -14.19 -1.20 -1.50
C LEU A 297 -14.54 -1.12 -2.99
N ILE A 298 -15.69 -1.67 -3.39
CA ILE A 298 -16.21 -1.57 -4.76
C ILE A 298 -17.53 -0.81 -4.77
N VAL A 299 -17.52 0.38 -5.37
CA VAL A 299 -18.72 1.22 -5.52
C VAL A 299 -19.31 1.10 -6.92
N CYS A 300 -20.62 0.91 -7.01
CA CYS A 300 -21.38 0.95 -8.25
C CYS A 300 -22.13 2.27 -8.41
N GLY A 301 -21.84 2.99 -9.50
CA GLY A 301 -22.44 4.29 -9.82
C GLY A 301 -23.43 4.28 -11.00
N CYS A 302 -23.94 3.12 -11.41
CA CYS A 302 -24.78 3.00 -12.61
C CYS A 302 -26.09 3.77 -12.52
N MET A 303 -26.37 4.58 -13.54
CA MET A 303 -27.60 5.36 -13.70
C MET A 303 -28.61 4.65 -14.61
N ASN A 304 -29.81 5.23 -14.77
CA ASN A 304 -30.83 4.80 -15.74
C ASN A 304 -31.19 3.30 -15.69
N ASN A 305 -31.18 2.72 -14.48
CA ASN A 305 -31.45 1.31 -14.21
C ASN A 305 -30.46 0.34 -14.89
N GLY A 306 -29.24 0.80 -15.20
CA GLY A 306 -28.12 -0.07 -15.57
C GLY A 306 -27.72 -0.99 -14.42
N THR A 307 -27.21 -2.18 -14.75
CA THR A 307 -26.81 -3.20 -13.77
C THR A 307 -25.30 -3.19 -13.57
N CYS A 308 -24.85 -3.18 -12.32
CA CYS A 308 -23.44 -3.27 -11.94
C CYS A 308 -22.84 -4.62 -12.36
N ASP A 309 -21.64 -4.61 -12.93
CA ASP A 309 -20.76 -5.78 -13.03
C ASP A 309 -19.59 -5.57 -12.07
N TYR A 310 -19.52 -6.42 -11.05
CA TYR A 310 -18.46 -6.41 -10.03
C TYR A 310 -17.31 -7.36 -10.38
N GLU A 311 -17.45 -8.21 -11.41
CA GLU A 311 -16.49 -9.25 -11.79
C GLU A 311 -15.58 -8.80 -12.94
N HIS A 312 -16.05 -7.93 -13.86
CA HIS A 312 -15.30 -7.50 -15.05
C HIS A 312 -14.85 -6.03 -14.99
N GLU A 313 -13.54 -5.83 -15.16
CA GLU A 313 -12.85 -4.53 -15.34
C GLU A 313 -13.35 -3.39 -14.41
N SER A 314 -13.09 -3.52 -13.12
CA SER A 314 -13.13 -2.36 -12.22
C SER A 314 -11.91 -1.47 -12.40
N THR A 315 -12.12 -0.17 -12.58
CA THR A 315 -11.01 0.80 -12.67
C THR A 315 -10.33 0.92 -11.30
N LEU A 316 -9.04 0.57 -11.27
CA LEU A 316 -8.17 0.74 -10.12
C LEU A 316 -7.77 2.21 -9.98
N GLU A 317 -8.50 2.94 -9.14
CA GLU A 317 -8.31 4.35 -8.80
C GLU A 317 -7.04 4.64 -7.95
N THR A 318 -6.11 3.68 -7.88
CA THR A 318 -4.98 3.54 -6.94
C THR A 318 -5.38 3.44 -5.47
N GLY A 319 -4.91 2.37 -4.81
CA GLY A 319 -4.98 2.21 -3.37
C GLY A 319 -3.68 2.63 -2.70
N ASP A 320 -3.77 3.01 -1.42
CA ASP A 320 -2.62 2.95 -0.52
C ASP A 320 -2.16 1.49 -0.39
N SER A 321 -0.91 1.22 0.00
CA SER A 321 -0.30 -0.12 -0.17
C SER A 321 -1.05 -1.29 0.49
N ASN A 322 -1.99 -0.99 1.39
CA ASN A 322 -2.74 -1.97 2.18
C ASN A 322 -4.22 -2.08 1.77
N SER A 323 -4.86 -1.03 1.25
CA SER A 323 -6.32 -0.97 0.99
C SER A 323 -6.64 -0.61 -0.47
N THR A 324 -7.73 -1.13 -1.04
CA THR A 324 -8.06 -0.89 -2.46
C THR A 324 -9.43 -0.27 -2.65
N PHE A 325 -9.55 0.64 -3.62
CA PHE A 325 -10.80 1.25 -4.06
C PHE A 325 -11.00 0.98 -5.55
N LYS A 326 -12.23 0.61 -5.90
CA LYS A 326 -12.64 0.17 -7.24
C LYS A 326 -14.00 0.78 -7.57
N VAL A 327 -14.19 1.18 -8.82
CA VAL A 327 -15.52 1.48 -9.37
C VAL A 327 -15.97 0.28 -10.21
N ALA A 328 -17.16 -0.25 -9.92
CA ALA A 328 -17.77 -1.34 -10.69
C ALA A 328 -18.17 -0.85 -12.09
N SER A 329 -18.01 -1.69 -13.10
CA SER A 329 -18.42 -1.37 -14.46
C SER A 329 -19.95 -1.49 -14.60
N CYS A 330 -20.52 -0.86 -15.64
CA CYS A 330 -21.97 -0.75 -15.80
C CYS A 330 -22.45 -1.39 -17.10
N ASN A 331 -23.34 -2.37 -16.98
CA ASN A 331 -24.11 -2.91 -18.11
C ASN A 331 -25.36 -2.05 -18.32
N CYS A 332 -25.34 -1.24 -19.37
CA CYS A 332 -26.38 -0.24 -19.64
C CYS A 332 -27.67 -0.82 -20.21
N THR A 333 -28.78 -0.18 -19.87
CA THR A 333 -30.10 -0.44 -20.43
C THR A 333 -30.21 0.10 -21.86
N GLN A 334 -31.21 -0.39 -22.59
CA GLN A 334 -31.45 0.02 -23.98
C GLN A 334 -31.62 1.55 -24.10
N GLY A 335 -30.93 2.14 -25.08
CA GLY A 335 -30.90 3.59 -25.32
C GLY A 335 -29.82 4.35 -24.55
N TYR A 336 -29.10 3.72 -23.60
CA TYR A 336 -28.07 4.39 -22.80
C TYR A 336 -26.65 3.86 -23.10
N THR A 337 -25.66 4.72 -22.87
CA THR A 337 -24.23 4.45 -23.05
C THR A 337 -23.39 5.21 -22.02
N GLY A 338 -22.06 5.14 -22.12
CA GLY A 338 -21.11 5.74 -21.18
C GLY A 338 -20.81 4.84 -19.97
N SER A 339 -19.74 5.16 -19.24
CA SER A 339 -19.19 4.31 -18.16
C SER A 339 -20.13 4.09 -16.97
N ASN A 340 -21.08 5.00 -16.76
CA ASN A 340 -22.10 4.97 -15.71
C ASN A 340 -23.54 4.91 -16.28
N CYS A 341 -23.70 4.69 -17.59
CA CYS A 341 -25.01 4.71 -18.27
C CYS A 341 -25.76 6.06 -18.22
N SER A 342 -25.07 7.20 -18.01
CA SER A 342 -25.72 8.52 -18.03
C SER A 342 -25.91 9.08 -19.44
N ASP A 343 -25.15 8.60 -20.42
CA ASP A 343 -25.17 9.13 -21.78
C ASP A 343 -26.27 8.50 -22.62
N ASP A 344 -26.77 9.27 -23.59
CA ASP A 344 -27.78 8.89 -24.56
C ASP A 344 -27.10 8.20 -25.76
N LEU A 345 -27.58 7.03 -26.17
CA LEU A 345 -26.94 6.25 -27.24
C LEU A 345 -27.31 6.83 -28.62
N ASP A 346 -26.46 7.74 -29.11
CA ASP A 346 -26.61 8.35 -30.44
C ASP A 346 -26.54 7.30 -31.56
N SER A 347 -27.72 6.89 -32.02
CA SER A 347 -27.87 5.90 -33.08
C SER A 347 -27.60 6.49 -34.48
N CYS A 348 -27.37 7.80 -34.60
CA CYS A 348 -27.00 8.49 -35.84
C CYS A 348 -25.48 8.61 -36.04
N LEU A 349 -24.65 8.28 -35.05
CA LEU A 349 -23.20 8.49 -35.05
C LEU A 349 -22.48 7.82 -36.24
N ASP A 350 -22.89 6.62 -36.62
CA ASP A 350 -22.36 5.87 -37.78
C ASP A 350 -22.96 6.29 -39.14
N ASN A 351 -23.72 7.40 -39.18
CA ASN A 351 -24.40 7.92 -40.37
C ASN A 351 -25.27 6.88 -41.11
N PRO A 352 -26.26 6.26 -40.44
CA PRO A 352 -27.06 5.17 -41.01
C PRO A 352 -28.12 5.60 -42.03
N CYS A 353 -28.29 6.91 -42.26
CA CYS A 353 -29.15 7.46 -43.29
C CYS A 353 -28.43 7.57 -44.64
N PHE A 354 -29.19 7.58 -45.74
CA PHE A 354 -28.62 7.76 -47.08
C PHE A 354 -27.87 9.11 -47.17
N PRO A 355 -26.74 9.22 -47.90
CA PRO A 355 -25.96 10.45 -47.99
C PRO A 355 -26.81 11.68 -48.35
N GLY A 356 -26.75 12.72 -47.50
CA GLY A 356 -27.54 13.94 -47.64
C GLY A 356 -28.96 13.89 -47.02
N VAL A 357 -29.39 12.75 -46.46
CA VAL A 357 -30.63 12.63 -45.67
C VAL A 357 -30.34 12.94 -44.20
N ASN A 358 -31.20 13.73 -43.57
CA ASN A 358 -31.03 14.10 -42.16
C ASN A 358 -31.37 12.92 -41.24
N CYS A 359 -30.50 12.64 -40.27
CA CYS A 359 -30.71 11.63 -39.25
C CYS A 359 -31.19 12.29 -37.95
N THR A 360 -32.23 11.73 -37.34
CA THR A 360 -32.72 12.14 -36.01
C THR A 360 -32.74 10.93 -35.09
N ASP A 361 -31.85 10.96 -34.09
CA ASP A 361 -31.72 9.94 -33.06
C ASP A 361 -32.97 9.84 -32.15
N PHE A 362 -33.28 8.63 -31.66
CA PHE A 362 -34.32 8.42 -30.67
C PHE A 362 -33.75 8.51 -29.25
N LYS A 363 -34.10 9.60 -28.57
CA LYS A 363 -33.77 9.84 -27.16
C LYS A 363 -34.08 8.62 -26.27
N ALA A 364 -33.13 8.24 -25.41
CA ALA A 364 -33.29 7.20 -24.41
C ALA A 364 -34.59 7.36 -23.60
N PRO A 365 -35.27 6.25 -23.23
CA PRO A 365 -34.84 4.86 -23.29
C PRO A 365 -35.17 4.13 -24.61
N LEU A 366 -35.48 4.86 -25.69
CA LEU A 366 -35.71 4.26 -26.99
C LEU A 366 -34.38 3.88 -27.67
N LEU A 367 -34.43 2.93 -28.60
CA LEU A 367 -33.30 2.53 -29.44
C LEU A 367 -33.57 2.85 -30.90
N GLY A 368 -32.54 3.33 -31.59
CA GLY A 368 -32.54 3.55 -33.03
C GLY A 368 -32.72 5.02 -33.41
N PHE A 369 -33.04 5.23 -34.67
CA PHE A 369 -33.05 6.55 -35.31
C PHE A 369 -34.19 6.60 -36.33
N ASN A 370 -34.51 7.81 -36.78
CA ASN A 370 -35.35 8.06 -37.93
C ASN A 370 -34.59 8.87 -38.97
N CYS A 371 -34.72 8.51 -40.25
CA CYS A 371 -34.23 9.30 -41.36
C CYS A 371 -35.35 10.20 -41.91
N SER A 372 -35.00 11.38 -42.41
CA SER A 372 -35.94 12.20 -43.19
C SER A 372 -36.27 11.53 -44.54
N SER A 373 -37.16 12.15 -45.33
CA SER A 373 -37.40 11.72 -46.71
C SER A 373 -36.12 11.69 -47.55
N CYS A 374 -36.09 10.81 -48.54
CA CYS A 374 -35.03 10.76 -49.54
C CYS A 374 -34.86 12.10 -50.28
N PRO A 375 -33.68 12.36 -50.90
CA PRO A 375 -33.48 13.51 -51.76
C PRO A 375 -34.48 13.54 -52.94
N PRO A 376 -34.78 14.73 -53.51
CA PRO A 376 -35.65 14.83 -54.68
C PRO A 376 -35.22 13.89 -55.81
N GLY A 377 -36.18 13.24 -56.46
CA GLY A 377 -35.95 12.24 -57.52
C GLY A 377 -35.69 10.81 -57.03
N LEU A 378 -35.46 10.60 -55.72
CA LEU A 378 -35.28 9.28 -55.13
C LEU A 378 -36.44 8.91 -54.20
N VAL A 379 -36.80 7.63 -54.18
CA VAL A 379 -37.82 7.04 -53.30
C VAL A 379 -37.21 6.03 -52.33
N GLY A 380 -37.88 5.79 -51.21
CA GLY A 380 -37.42 4.87 -50.18
C GLY A 380 -37.79 5.31 -48.76
N ASN A 381 -37.04 4.83 -47.77
CA ASN A 381 -37.29 5.08 -46.35
C ASN A 381 -36.27 6.02 -45.69
N GLY A 382 -35.51 6.79 -46.48
CA GLY A 382 -34.45 7.69 -45.98
C GLY A 382 -33.14 6.99 -45.59
N SER A 383 -33.20 5.77 -45.03
CA SER A 383 -32.00 4.93 -44.82
C SER A 383 -31.51 4.28 -46.11
N LYS A 384 -32.46 3.89 -46.96
CA LYS A 384 -32.22 3.34 -48.30
C LYS A 384 -33.09 4.12 -49.28
N CYS A 385 -32.42 4.80 -50.20
CA CYS A 385 -33.02 5.55 -51.28
C CYS A 385 -32.59 4.93 -52.62
N PHE A 386 -33.52 4.85 -53.57
CA PHE A 386 -33.33 4.29 -54.90
C PHE A 386 -34.05 5.17 -55.93
N ASP A 387 -33.66 5.05 -57.20
CA ASP A 387 -34.32 5.72 -58.32
C ASP A 387 -35.81 5.38 -58.35
N ASP A 388 -36.67 6.39 -58.51
CA ASP A 388 -38.04 6.16 -58.96
C ASP A 388 -38.08 6.19 -60.50
N ASP A 389 -39.02 5.46 -61.10
CA ASP A 389 -39.28 5.56 -62.53
C ASP A 389 -40.07 6.86 -62.77
N ASN A 390 -39.35 7.94 -63.05
CA ASN A 390 -39.92 9.26 -63.29
C ASN A 390 -40.73 9.29 -64.61
N CYS A 391 -40.50 8.32 -65.49
CA CYS A 391 -41.25 8.14 -66.74
C CYS A 391 -42.56 7.33 -66.60
N LYS A 392 -42.81 6.71 -65.44
CA LYS A 392 -43.99 5.86 -65.17
C LYS A 392 -45.35 6.49 -65.50
N ASN A 393 -45.47 7.81 -65.36
CA ASN A 393 -46.68 8.57 -65.70
C ASN A 393 -46.60 9.32 -67.04
N ASN A 394 -45.51 9.15 -67.81
CA ASN A 394 -45.17 9.87 -69.03
C ASN A 394 -45.34 11.41 -68.91
N PRO A 395 -44.43 12.10 -68.19
CA PRO A 395 -44.45 13.56 -68.07
C PRO A 395 -44.16 14.29 -69.40
N CYS A 396 -43.52 13.62 -70.36
CA CYS A 396 -43.13 14.15 -71.66
C CYS A 396 -44.22 14.00 -72.73
N GLU A 397 -44.31 14.95 -73.68
CA GLU A 397 -45.24 14.91 -74.82
C GLU A 397 -44.99 13.77 -75.82
N HIS A 398 -43.73 13.34 -75.99
CA HIS A 398 -43.35 12.29 -76.94
C HIS A 398 -42.70 11.08 -76.26
N ASN A 399 -41.40 11.13 -76.00
CA ASN A 399 -40.66 10.03 -75.39
C ASN A 399 -40.02 10.50 -74.09
N CYS A 400 -40.19 9.73 -73.02
CA CYS A 400 -39.52 9.95 -71.75
C CYS A 400 -38.33 8.99 -71.62
N ILE A 401 -37.20 9.49 -71.13
CA ILE A 401 -35.99 8.73 -70.82
C ILE A 401 -35.69 8.93 -69.34
N ASP A 402 -35.81 7.86 -68.57
CA ASP A 402 -35.55 7.83 -67.13
C ASP A 402 -34.03 7.94 -66.88
N ILE A 403 -33.61 8.78 -65.93
CA ILE A 403 -32.21 9.01 -65.57
C ILE A 403 -32.06 9.16 -64.05
N TYR A 404 -30.85 8.98 -63.51
CA TYR A 404 -30.66 8.98 -62.06
C TYR A 404 -31.15 10.26 -61.38
N ALA A 405 -32.14 10.12 -60.51
CA ALA A 405 -32.88 11.15 -59.79
C ALA A 405 -33.63 12.19 -60.65
N ASP A 406 -33.86 11.96 -61.94
CA ASP A 406 -34.57 12.90 -62.82
C ASP A 406 -35.18 12.18 -64.05
N TYR A 407 -35.63 12.91 -65.07
CA TYR A 407 -36.00 12.37 -66.39
C TYR A 407 -35.62 13.35 -67.48
N ASN A 408 -35.48 12.87 -68.71
CA ASN A 408 -35.24 13.71 -69.87
C ASN A 408 -36.24 13.39 -70.99
N CYS A 409 -36.78 14.43 -71.61
CA CYS A 409 -37.73 14.30 -72.71
C CYS A 409 -37.02 14.33 -74.06
N SER A 410 -37.45 13.46 -74.98
CA SER A 410 -36.96 13.46 -76.37
C SER A 410 -38.11 13.42 -77.37
N CYS A 411 -37.94 14.18 -78.45
CA CYS A 411 -38.98 14.38 -79.45
C CYS A 411 -38.83 13.43 -80.64
N ASN A 412 -39.96 13.02 -81.21
CA ASN A 412 -39.99 12.26 -82.46
C ASN A 412 -39.44 13.09 -83.63
N SER A 413 -38.93 12.39 -84.66
CA SER A 413 -38.30 13.01 -85.83
C SER A 413 -39.15 14.12 -86.46
N GLY A 414 -38.56 15.31 -86.62
CA GLY A 414 -39.24 16.52 -87.12
C GLY A 414 -39.54 17.57 -86.04
N TYR A 415 -39.36 17.22 -84.76
CA TYR A 415 -39.59 18.10 -83.61
C TYR A 415 -38.32 18.28 -82.77
N ILE A 416 -38.25 19.36 -82.00
CA ILE A 416 -37.22 19.62 -80.98
C ILE A 416 -37.89 19.92 -79.63
N VAL A 417 -37.19 19.71 -78.52
CA VAL A 417 -37.70 20.07 -77.19
C VAL A 417 -37.90 21.58 -77.12
N SER A 418 -39.03 22.04 -76.57
CA SER A 418 -39.31 23.47 -76.43
C SER A 418 -38.30 24.14 -75.50
N ALA A 419 -37.84 25.34 -75.89
CA ALA A 419 -37.01 26.18 -75.02
C ALA A 419 -37.79 26.80 -73.85
N SER A 420 -39.13 26.68 -73.84
CA SER A 420 -40.01 27.24 -72.82
C SER A 420 -40.59 26.21 -71.84
N ASP A 421 -40.63 24.93 -72.24
CA ASP A 421 -41.16 23.82 -71.46
C ASP A 421 -40.48 22.52 -71.89
N ILE A 422 -39.56 22.01 -71.05
CA ILE A 422 -38.76 20.81 -71.37
C ILE A 422 -39.62 19.56 -71.62
N ASN A 423 -40.89 19.56 -71.18
CA ASN A 423 -41.81 18.46 -71.37
C ASN A 423 -42.54 18.47 -72.72
N LYS A 424 -42.37 19.51 -73.55
CA LYS A 424 -43.06 19.69 -74.83
C LYS A 424 -42.14 19.69 -76.05
N CYS A 425 -42.73 19.41 -77.22
CA CYS A 425 -42.04 19.25 -78.50
C CYS A 425 -42.55 20.24 -79.56
N GLU A 426 -41.68 21.13 -80.03
CA GLU A 426 -41.97 22.13 -81.06
C GLU A 426 -41.55 21.65 -82.46
N GLY A 427 -42.42 21.88 -83.46
CA GLY A 427 -42.20 21.45 -84.83
C GLY A 427 -41.11 22.27 -85.54
N ARG A 428 -40.14 21.59 -86.17
CA ARG A 428 -38.98 22.25 -86.80
C ARG A 428 -39.31 22.72 -88.21
N GLN A 429 -39.60 24.00 -88.38
CA GLN A 429 -39.81 24.60 -89.71
C GLN A 429 -38.47 24.76 -90.45
N LEU A 430 -38.23 23.95 -91.49
CA LEU A 430 -37.06 24.09 -92.34
C LEU A 430 -37.14 25.38 -93.17
N LEU A 431 -36.17 26.28 -92.99
CA LEU A 431 -35.73 27.21 -94.03
C LEU A 431 -34.31 26.81 -94.47
N LEU A 432 -34.15 26.50 -95.76
CA LEU A 432 -32.86 26.29 -96.41
C LEU A 432 -32.35 27.62 -96.97
N LEU A 433 -31.09 27.96 -96.67
CA LEU A 433 -30.26 28.85 -97.50
C LEU A 433 -28.76 28.58 -97.23
N MET A 434 -27.99 28.39 -98.30
CA MET A 434 -26.52 28.50 -98.33
C MET A 434 -26.16 30.01 -98.52
N GLU A 435 -24.95 30.54 -98.32
CA GLU A 435 -23.62 30.07 -98.74
C GLU A 435 -22.42 30.59 -97.88
N VAL A 436 -21.41 29.73 -97.68
CA VAL A 436 -19.95 29.87 -98.01
C VAL A 436 -19.11 31.13 -97.59
N ILE A 437 -18.21 30.89 -96.59
CA ILE A 437 -16.79 31.34 -96.41
C ILE A 437 -16.40 32.85 -96.32
N ALA A 438 -15.73 33.23 -95.21
CA ALA A 438 -14.36 33.81 -95.18
C ALA A 438 -13.80 34.00 -93.75
N ILE A 439 -12.46 34.05 -93.62
CA ILE A 439 -11.67 34.05 -92.37
C ILE A 439 -11.12 35.45 -92.04
N CYS A 440 -11.07 35.84 -90.76
CA CYS A 440 -9.95 36.62 -90.20
C CYS A 440 -9.83 36.46 -88.66
N SER A 441 -8.61 36.36 -88.16
CA SER A 441 -8.29 36.13 -86.74
C SER A 441 -7.94 37.43 -86.01
N PHE A 442 -8.17 37.48 -84.69
CA PHE A 442 -7.26 38.15 -83.76
C PHE A 442 -7.12 37.35 -82.46
N LYS A 443 -5.87 37.20 -81.99
CA LYS A 443 -5.43 36.71 -80.67
C LYS A 443 -5.71 37.77 -79.59
N ARG A 444 -5.69 37.56 -78.27
CA ARG A 444 -5.09 36.57 -77.35
C ARG A 444 -5.83 36.71 -75.98
N TYR A 445 -5.60 35.92 -74.94
CA TYR A 445 -4.47 35.03 -74.73
C TYR A 445 -4.53 33.69 -75.47
N ASP A 446 -3.57 32.80 -75.24
CA ASP A 446 -3.48 31.50 -75.93
C ASP A 446 -4.18 30.46 -75.03
N GLU A 447 -3.49 29.42 -74.53
CA GLU A 447 -3.76 28.74 -73.23
C GLU A 447 -5.09 27.96 -73.04
N LEU A 448 -5.19 26.85 -72.29
CA LEU A 448 -4.25 25.83 -71.76
C LEU A 448 -5.10 24.54 -71.52
N ASP A 449 -4.62 23.31 -71.64
CA ASP A 449 -3.30 22.83 -72.07
C ASP A 449 -3.41 21.53 -72.91
N GLY A 450 -2.38 21.19 -73.69
CA GLY A 450 -2.38 19.95 -74.45
C GLY A 450 -1.09 19.57 -75.19
N MET A 451 -0.75 18.27 -75.05
CA MET A 451 0.11 17.44 -75.92
C MET A 451 1.62 17.27 -75.57
N VAL A 452 1.90 16.24 -74.75
CA VAL A 452 2.53 14.94 -75.16
C VAL A 452 3.90 14.92 -75.90
N HIS A 453 4.90 14.31 -75.23
CA HIS A 453 6.10 13.58 -75.75
C HIS A 453 7.23 14.37 -76.49
N ASP A 454 8.54 14.06 -76.38
CA ASP A 454 9.24 12.95 -75.66
C ASP A 454 10.76 13.16 -75.39
N ILE A 455 11.32 12.40 -74.43
CA ILE A 455 12.74 11.99 -74.12
C ILE A 455 13.93 13.00 -74.31
N PHE A 456 14.61 13.41 -73.22
CA PHE A 456 15.93 12.86 -72.78
C PHE A 456 16.52 13.54 -71.51
N ASP A 457 17.24 12.71 -70.75
CA ASP A 457 18.20 12.99 -69.66
C ASP A 457 17.81 13.82 -68.42
N GLY A 458 18.26 13.32 -67.26
CA GLY A 458 19.09 14.21 -66.43
C GLY A 458 18.76 14.46 -64.96
N ASN A 459 18.39 13.44 -64.19
CA ASN A 459 19.01 13.12 -62.87
C ASN A 459 19.00 14.17 -61.70
N VAL A 460 18.76 13.69 -60.47
CA VAL A 460 18.95 14.38 -59.16
C VAL A 460 17.93 15.51 -58.84
N GLY A 461 17.29 15.57 -57.66
CA GLY A 461 17.30 14.69 -56.49
C GLY A 461 16.75 15.39 -55.24
N VAL A 462 16.72 14.64 -54.12
CA VAL A 462 16.07 14.94 -52.81
C VAL A 462 14.57 14.67 -52.79
#